data_AF-A0A7X5PAN3-F1
#
_entry.id   AF-A0A7X5PAN3-F1
#
_cell.length_a   1.000
_cell.length_b   1.000
_cell.length_c   1.000
_cell.angle_alpha   90.00
_cell.angle_beta   90.00
_cell.angle_gamma   90.00
#
_symmetry.space_group_name_H-M   'P 1'
#
loop_
_entity.id
_entity.type
_entity.pdbx_description
1 polymer ?
#
loop_
_entity_poly.entity_id
_entity_poly.type
_entity_poly.pdbx_seq_one_letter_code
_entity_poly.pdbx_strand_id
1 'polypeptide(L)'
;MSKFFIYEERLELQKYLKESISFKEISRRLGKNPTTISREVRKYSSKIATGYPGFPFNACKKRINCRNKKVCGKECTRKSAIYCKLCTSCNSNCPDFIEEVCTARFRVPYVCNGCKTIGKCTLLKNIYDAEHAHIKAHESISQSR
;
A
#
# COMPACT_ATOMS: atom_id res chain seq x y z
N MET A 1 -27.09 15.79 -0.67
CA MET A 1 -26.24 14.77 -0.02
C MET A 1 -24.86 15.37 0.25
N SER A 2 -24.32 15.16 1.46
CA SER A 2 -22.96 15.60 1.82
C SER A 2 -21.93 15.10 0.80
N LYS A 3 -21.08 16.02 0.32
CA LYS A 3 -19.95 15.72 -0.58
C LYS A 3 -18.82 14.97 0.15
N PHE A 4 -18.81 15.04 1.48
CA PHE A 4 -17.79 14.46 2.34
C PHE A 4 -18.21 13.07 2.84
N PHE A 5 -17.21 12.25 3.11
CA PHE A 5 -17.40 10.98 3.81
C PHE A 5 -17.41 11.23 5.32
N ILE A 6 -18.40 10.67 6.02
CA ILE A 6 -18.35 10.54 7.49
C ILE A 6 -17.50 9.32 7.87
N TYR A 7 -17.21 9.15 9.16
CA TYR A 7 -16.33 8.07 9.62
C TYR A 7 -16.91 6.68 9.34
N GLU A 8 -18.21 6.51 9.58
CA GLU A 8 -18.96 5.26 9.36
C GLU A 8 -18.93 4.83 7.88
N GLU A 9 -19.14 5.78 6.96
CA GLU A 9 -19.05 5.53 5.52
C GLU A 9 -17.63 5.08 5.11
N ARG A 10 -16.58 5.56 5.80
CA ARG A 10 -15.20 5.13 5.55
C ARG A 10 -14.94 3.72 6.08
N LEU A 11 -15.50 3.35 7.22
CA LEU A 11 -15.42 2.00 7.78
C LEU A 11 -16.07 0.99 6.82
N GLU A 12 -17.26 1.30 6.33
CA GLU A 12 -17.94 0.47 5.33
C GLU A 12 -17.15 0.37 4.02
N LEU A 13 -16.63 1.51 3.53
CA LEU A 13 -15.77 1.53 2.35
C LEU A 13 -14.54 0.62 2.53
N GLN A 14 -13.84 0.71 3.67
CA GLN A 14 -12.70 -0.16 3.98
C GLN A 14 -13.09 -1.64 3.96
N LYS A 15 -14.24 -2.00 4.54
CA LYS A 15 -14.77 -3.37 4.51
C LYS A 15 -15.00 -3.83 3.07
N TYR A 16 -15.72 -3.05 2.27
CA TYR A 16 -16.02 -3.42 0.88
C TYR A 16 -14.77 -3.51 -0.01
N LEU A 17 -13.76 -2.66 0.24
CA LEU A 17 -12.45 -2.73 -0.43
C LEU A 17 -11.69 -4.01 -0.07
N LYS A 18 -11.79 -4.48 1.18
CA LYS A 18 -11.22 -5.77 1.63
C LYS A 18 -11.92 -6.95 0.97
N GLU A 19 -13.24 -6.86 0.81
CA GLU A 19 -14.08 -7.84 0.10
C GLU A 19 -13.91 -7.78 -1.44
N SER A 20 -13.06 -6.87 -1.96
CA SER A 20 -12.82 -6.68 -3.40
C SER A 20 -14.08 -6.36 -4.21
N ILE A 21 -15.04 -5.66 -3.59
CA ILE A 21 -16.28 -5.24 -4.26
C ILE A 21 -15.99 -4.12 -5.27
N SER A 22 -16.67 -4.15 -6.43
CA SER A 22 -16.52 -3.12 -7.45
C SER A 22 -17.02 -1.75 -6.98
N PHE A 23 -16.42 -0.65 -7.47
CA PHE A 23 -16.89 0.71 -7.14
C PHE A 23 -18.35 0.96 -7.52
N LYS A 24 -18.86 0.28 -8.56
CA LYS A 24 -20.27 0.36 -8.95
C LYS A 24 -21.19 -0.20 -7.84
N GLU A 25 -20.82 -1.33 -7.26
CA GLU A 25 -21.60 -1.94 -6.19
C GLU A 25 -21.43 -1.20 -4.86
N ILE A 26 -20.22 -0.75 -4.53
CA ILE A 26 -19.98 0.11 -3.37
C ILE A 26 -20.81 1.39 -3.46
N SER A 27 -20.89 1.98 -4.66
CA SER A 27 -21.71 3.16 -4.94
C SER A 27 -23.19 2.93 -4.61
N ARG A 28 -23.74 1.77 -5.00
CA ARG A 28 -25.12 1.40 -4.69
C ARG A 28 -25.34 1.25 -3.19
N ARG A 29 -24.40 0.63 -2.47
CA ARG A 29 -24.51 0.39 -1.02
C ARG A 29 -24.37 1.67 -0.19
N LEU A 30 -23.43 2.55 -0.54
CA LEU A 30 -23.16 3.79 0.19
C LEU A 30 -24.02 4.97 -0.27
N GLY A 31 -24.75 4.84 -1.38
CA GLY A 31 -25.45 5.97 -2.01
C GLY A 31 -24.50 7.08 -2.51
N LYS A 32 -23.23 6.78 -2.78
CA LYS A 32 -22.22 7.77 -3.25
C LYS A 32 -21.88 7.51 -4.71
N ASN A 33 -21.65 8.57 -5.49
CA ASN A 33 -21.22 8.41 -6.89
C ASN A 33 -19.88 7.63 -6.98
N PRO A 34 -19.70 6.71 -7.96
CA PRO A 34 -18.45 5.95 -8.11
C PRO A 34 -17.20 6.82 -8.27
N THR A 35 -17.33 8.00 -8.90
CA THR A 35 -16.23 8.97 -9.03
C THR A 35 -15.85 9.61 -7.71
N THR A 36 -16.80 9.78 -6.79
CA THR A 36 -16.58 10.31 -5.44
C THR A 36 -15.85 9.28 -4.59
N ILE A 37 -16.28 8.01 -4.65
CA ILE A 37 -15.57 6.88 -4.02
C ILE A 37 -14.15 6.76 -4.57
N SER A 38 -13.98 6.83 -5.89
CA SER A 38 -12.65 6.74 -6.50
C SER A 38 -11.73 7.89 -6.07
N ARG A 39 -12.26 9.10 -5.87
CA ARG A 39 -11.47 10.25 -5.39
C ARG A 39 -11.09 10.07 -3.93
N GLU A 40 -12.03 9.63 -3.08
CA GLU A 40 -11.78 9.32 -1.67
C GLU A 40 -10.63 8.31 -1.52
N VAL A 41 -10.75 7.17 -2.20
CA VAL A 41 -9.75 6.09 -2.13
C VAL A 41 -8.38 6.54 -2.61
N ARG A 42 -8.30 7.26 -3.73
CA ARG A 42 -7.01 7.73 -4.26
C ARG A 42 -6.38 8.82 -3.39
N LYS A 43 -7.18 9.73 -2.85
CA LYS A 43 -6.68 10.88 -2.07
C LYS A 43 -6.21 10.48 -0.68
N TYR A 44 -6.93 9.57 -0.02
CA TYR A 44 -6.73 9.28 1.40
C TYR A 44 -6.16 7.88 1.69
N SER A 45 -5.81 7.10 0.66
CA SER A 45 -5.00 5.89 0.86
C SER A 45 -3.56 6.23 1.24
N SER A 46 -2.92 5.29 1.96
CA SER A 46 -1.56 5.43 2.46
C SER A 46 -0.62 4.42 1.80
N LYS A 47 0.55 4.89 1.39
CA LYS A 47 1.63 4.05 0.86
C LYS A 47 2.40 3.45 2.04
N ILE A 48 2.43 2.14 2.16
CA ILE A 48 3.03 1.41 3.28
C ILE A 48 4.17 0.52 2.76
N ALA A 49 5.39 0.85 3.14
CA ALA A 49 6.61 0.12 2.79
C ALA A 49 6.91 -0.98 3.81
N THR A 50 6.10 -2.04 3.80
CA THR A 50 6.26 -3.18 4.74
C THR A 50 6.62 -4.46 4.02
N GLY A 51 7.30 -5.34 4.74
CA GLY A 51 7.51 -6.74 4.37
C GLY A 51 6.58 -7.68 5.12
N TYR A 52 7.04 -8.90 5.36
CA TYR A 52 6.41 -9.91 6.22
C TYR A 52 7.49 -10.58 7.09
N PRO A 53 7.15 -11.36 8.13
CA PRO A 53 8.14 -11.95 9.02
C PRO A 53 9.27 -12.69 8.26
N GLY A 54 10.52 -12.29 8.53
CA GLY A 54 11.72 -12.82 7.87
C GLY A 54 12.06 -12.19 6.51
N PHE A 55 11.18 -11.38 5.93
CA PHE A 55 11.39 -10.73 4.64
C PHE A 55 11.07 -9.23 4.73
N PRO A 56 12.09 -8.35 4.72
CA PRO A 56 11.84 -6.92 4.82
C PRO A 56 11.15 -6.38 3.57
N PHE A 57 10.71 -5.13 3.65
CA PHE A 57 10.32 -4.38 2.46
C PHE A 57 11.46 -4.44 1.43
N ASN A 58 11.13 -4.91 0.23
CA ASN A 58 12.09 -5.08 -0.84
C ASN A 58 11.35 -4.87 -2.16
N ALA A 59 11.61 -3.73 -2.80
CA ALA A 59 10.97 -3.34 -4.05
C ALA A 59 11.72 -3.88 -5.27
N CYS A 60 12.80 -4.65 -5.09
CA CYS A 60 13.59 -5.13 -6.22
C CYS A 60 12.84 -6.18 -7.04
N LYS A 61 12.82 -6.04 -8.37
CA LYS A 61 12.27 -7.02 -9.31
C LYS A 61 12.93 -8.39 -9.18
N LYS A 62 14.23 -8.41 -8.87
CA LYS A 62 15.02 -9.65 -8.71
C LYS A 62 14.85 -10.29 -7.33
N ARG A 63 14.08 -9.70 -6.39
CA ARG A 63 14.04 -10.10 -4.96
C ARG A 63 13.75 -11.59 -4.70
N ILE A 64 12.96 -12.25 -5.54
CA ILE A 64 12.57 -13.65 -5.33
C ILE A 64 13.78 -14.58 -5.56
N ASN A 65 14.52 -14.35 -6.64
CA ASN A 65 15.59 -15.23 -7.12
C ASN A 65 17.00 -14.66 -6.92
N CYS A 66 17.13 -13.47 -6.32
CA CYS A 66 18.41 -12.80 -6.13
C CYS A 66 19.36 -13.64 -5.26
N ARG A 67 20.54 -13.95 -5.82
CA ARG A 67 21.63 -14.66 -5.14
C ARG A 67 22.75 -13.73 -4.71
N ASN A 68 22.66 -12.43 -5.01
CA ASN A 68 23.67 -11.45 -4.59
C ASN A 68 23.80 -11.44 -3.08
N LYS A 69 25.03 -11.33 -2.61
CA LYS A 69 25.38 -11.33 -1.19
C LYS A 69 26.13 -10.05 -0.83
N LYS A 70 26.16 -9.71 0.46
CA LYS A 70 27.00 -8.64 1.02
C LYS A 70 26.81 -7.25 0.36
N VAL A 71 25.60 -6.94 -0.13
CA VAL A 71 25.28 -5.60 -0.71
C VAL A 71 25.43 -4.46 0.30
N CYS A 72 25.35 -4.80 1.59
CA CYS A 72 25.46 -3.87 2.70
C CYS A 72 26.93 -3.72 3.19
N GLY A 73 27.91 -4.27 2.46
CA GLY A 73 29.34 -4.09 2.72
C GLY A 73 29.86 -4.67 4.04
N LYS A 74 30.98 -4.15 4.53
CA LYS A 74 31.57 -4.50 5.85
C LYS A 74 30.84 -3.85 7.03
N GLU A 75 30.03 -2.82 6.78
CA GLU A 75 29.28 -2.07 7.80
C GLU A 75 27.89 -2.66 8.09
N CYS A 76 27.58 -3.83 7.55
CA CYS A 76 26.28 -4.46 7.79
C CYS A 76 26.22 -5.04 9.21
N THR A 77 25.51 -4.35 10.11
CA THR A 77 25.26 -4.81 11.48
C THR A 77 24.35 -6.06 11.55
N ARG A 78 23.63 -6.38 10.47
CA ARG A 78 22.66 -7.49 10.42
C ARG A 78 23.28 -8.76 9.80
N LYS A 79 23.72 -9.69 10.65
CA LYS A 79 24.30 -11.00 10.24
C LYS A 79 23.34 -11.89 9.43
N SER A 80 22.02 -11.75 9.59
CA SER A 80 21.01 -12.52 8.84
C SER A 80 20.84 -12.07 7.37
N ALA A 81 21.39 -10.91 7.00
CA ALA A 81 21.25 -10.32 5.67
C ALA A 81 22.34 -10.78 4.67
N ILE A 82 22.81 -12.04 4.78
CA ILE A 82 23.82 -12.61 3.86
C ILE A 82 23.36 -12.41 2.40
N TYR A 83 22.08 -12.60 2.12
CA TYR A 83 21.47 -12.42 0.81
C TYR A 83 20.79 -11.06 0.68
N CYS A 84 20.97 -10.38 -0.48
CA CYS A 84 20.32 -9.08 -0.76
C CYS A 84 18.82 -9.14 -0.55
N LYS A 85 18.17 -10.24 -0.95
CA LYS A 85 16.72 -10.40 -0.81
C LYS A 85 16.21 -10.25 0.64
N LEU A 86 17.07 -10.46 1.63
CA LEU A 86 16.80 -10.32 3.05
C LEU A 86 17.43 -9.06 3.68
N CYS A 87 18.26 -8.29 2.95
CA CYS A 87 18.79 -7.01 3.48
C CYS A 87 17.70 -5.93 3.37
N THR A 88 17.40 -5.27 4.49
CA THR A 88 16.52 -4.09 4.55
C THR A 88 17.01 -2.93 3.69
N SER A 89 18.32 -2.87 3.47
CA SER A 89 18.97 -1.80 2.70
C SER A 89 19.28 -2.22 1.25
N CYS A 90 18.78 -3.37 0.80
CA CYS A 90 18.98 -3.84 -0.59
C CYS A 90 18.43 -2.83 -1.61
N ASN A 91 17.33 -2.14 -1.31
CA ASN A 91 16.78 -1.13 -2.22
C ASN A 91 17.71 0.06 -2.47
N SER A 92 18.54 0.44 -1.49
CA SER A 92 19.45 1.59 -1.60
C SER A 92 20.87 1.19 -2.01
N ASN A 93 21.32 0.01 -1.62
CA ASN A 93 22.73 -0.38 -1.71
C ASN A 93 23.01 -1.41 -2.81
N CYS A 94 21.98 -2.01 -3.43
CA CYS A 94 22.19 -3.01 -4.47
C CYS A 94 22.46 -2.32 -5.82
N PRO A 95 23.63 -2.54 -6.46
CA PRO A 95 23.94 -1.94 -7.76
C PRO A 95 23.03 -2.47 -8.88
N ASP A 96 22.55 -3.72 -8.73
CA ASP A 96 21.62 -4.37 -9.65
C ASP A 96 20.14 -4.07 -9.34
N PHE A 97 19.87 -3.08 -8.48
CA PHE A 97 18.51 -2.76 -8.06
C PHE A 97 17.68 -2.27 -9.24
N ILE A 98 16.52 -2.92 -9.43
CA ILE A 98 15.51 -2.51 -10.39
C ILE A 98 14.20 -2.50 -9.63
N GLU A 99 13.56 -1.33 -9.53
CA GLU A 99 12.29 -1.20 -8.82
C GLU A 99 11.17 -1.95 -9.57
N GLU A 100 10.44 -2.79 -8.85
CA GLU A 100 9.18 -3.39 -9.28
C GLU A 100 8.02 -2.64 -8.63
N VAL A 101 7.26 -1.92 -9.44
CA VAL A 101 6.05 -1.24 -8.99
C VAL A 101 4.84 -2.15 -9.16
N CYS A 102 4.09 -2.36 -8.09
CA CYS A 102 2.88 -3.17 -8.12
C CYS A 102 1.79 -2.53 -9.01
N THR A 103 1.38 -3.23 -10.07
CA THR A 103 0.37 -2.75 -11.03
C THR A 103 -1.02 -2.57 -10.42
N ALA A 104 -1.33 -3.29 -9.34
CA ALA A 104 -2.61 -3.18 -8.62
C ALA A 104 -2.86 -1.77 -8.07
N ARG A 105 -1.81 -0.95 -7.89
CA ARG A 105 -1.93 0.44 -7.44
C ARG A 105 -2.49 1.38 -8.51
N PHE A 106 -2.47 0.96 -9.77
CA PHE A 106 -2.94 1.75 -10.91
C PHE A 106 -4.27 1.25 -11.49
N ARG A 107 -4.78 0.11 -11.00
CA ARG A 107 -6.06 -0.47 -11.41
C ARG A 107 -7.07 -0.31 -10.29
N VAL A 108 -8.34 -0.10 -10.62
CA VAL A 108 -9.44 -0.06 -9.63
C VAL A 108 -9.37 -1.36 -8.78
N PRO A 109 -9.40 -1.28 -7.43
CA PRO A 109 -9.71 -0.12 -6.59
C PRO A 109 -8.51 0.74 -6.13
N TYR A 110 -7.36 0.65 -6.77
CA TYR A 110 -6.10 1.37 -6.50
C TYR A 110 -5.42 1.00 -5.17
N VAL A 111 -5.96 0.03 -4.45
CA VAL A 111 -5.52 -0.36 -3.11
C VAL A 111 -5.33 -1.87 -3.00
N CYS A 112 -4.54 -2.28 -2.01
CA CYS A 112 -4.14 -3.65 -1.77
C CYS A 112 -5.03 -4.35 -0.73
N ASN A 113 -6.04 -3.68 -0.16
CA ASN A 113 -6.91 -4.21 0.91
C ASN A 113 -7.47 -5.62 0.62
N GLY A 114 -7.88 -5.88 -0.63
CA GLY A 114 -8.40 -7.17 -1.08
C GLY A 114 -7.38 -8.12 -1.70
N CYS A 115 -6.09 -7.80 -1.67
CA CYS A 115 -5.06 -8.61 -2.33
C CYS A 115 -4.80 -9.91 -1.55
N LYS A 116 -5.06 -11.06 -2.18
CA LYS A 116 -4.87 -12.39 -1.58
C LYS A 116 -3.43 -12.67 -1.12
N THR A 117 -2.44 -12.08 -1.78
CA THR A 117 -1.01 -12.29 -1.50
C THR A 117 -0.40 -11.19 -0.64
N ILE A 118 -1.19 -10.26 -0.09
CA ILE A 118 -0.70 -9.13 0.69
C ILE A 118 0.18 -9.55 1.88
N GLY A 119 -0.15 -10.66 2.55
CA GLY A 119 0.60 -11.18 3.69
C GLY A 119 2.00 -11.74 3.33
N LYS A 120 2.27 -11.99 2.04
CA LYS A 120 3.59 -12.40 1.53
C LYS A 120 4.19 -11.35 0.59
N CYS A 121 3.60 -10.15 0.53
CA CYS A 121 4.03 -9.10 -0.38
C CYS A 121 5.05 -8.19 0.30
N THR A 122 6.21 -8.01 -0.35
CA THR A 122 7.29 -7.12 0.11
C THR A 122 7.38 -5.82 -0.69
N LEU A 123 6.49 -5.62 -1.66
CA LEU A 123 6.41 -4.38 -2.45
C LEU A 123 5.71 -3.27 -1.66
N LEU A 124 5.79 -2.05 -2.21
CA LEU A 124 5.12 -0.89 -1.65
C LEU A 124 3.61 -1.09 -1.80
N LYS A 125 2.91 -1.17 -0.67
CA LYS A 125 1.46 -1.40 -0.62
C LYS A 125 0.74 -0.06 -0.64
N ASN A 126 -0.45 -0.01 -1.23
CA ASN A 126 -1.36 1.13 -1.06
C ASN A 126 -2.56 0.66 -0.27
N ILE A 127 -2.76 1.16 0.95
CA ILE A 127 -3.80 0.67 1.86
C ILE A 127 -4.76 1.81 2.17
N TYR A 128 -6.05 1.53 2.02
CA TYR A 128 -7.09 2.40 2.54
C TYR A 128 -7.40 1.99 3.98
N ASP A 129 -7.16 2.89 4.90
CA ASP A 129 -7.49 2.74 6.31
C ASP A 129 -8.42 3.90 6.71
N ALA A 130 -9.57 3.57 7.30
CA ALA A 130 -10.65 4.50 7.54
C ALA A 130 -10.28 5.58 8.55
N GLU A 131 -9.54 5.21 9.60
CA GLU A 131 -9.06 6.13 10.64
C GLU A 131 -8.07 7.12 10.04
N HIS A 132 -7.02 6.62 9.38
CA HIS A 132 -6.06 7.48 8.70
C HIS A 132 -6.71 8.35 7.61
N ALA A 133 -7.68 7.80 6.87
CA ALA A 133 -8.38 8.56 5.84
C ALA A 133 -9.26 9.68 6.44
N HIS A 134 -9.89 9.42 7.58
CA HIS A 134 -10.71 10.40 8.29
C HIS A 134 -9.85 11.55 8.81
N ILE A 135 -8.75 11.25 9.49
CA ILE A 135 -7.80 12.24 10.00
C ILE A 135 -7.29 13.12 8.86
N LYS A 136 -6.77 12.52 7.77
CA LYS A 136 -6.27 13.27 6.60
C LYS A 136 -7.33 14.12 5.93
N ALA A 137 -8.58 13.66 5.89
CA ALA A 137 -9.67 14.44 5.32
C ALA A 137 -9.99 15.67 6.17
N HIS A 138 -10.01 15.53 7.50
CA HIS A 138 -10.20 16.64 8.42
C HIS A 138 -9.06 17.66 8.34
N GLU A 139 -7.80 17.18 8.32
CA GLU A 139 -6.62 18.03 8.13
C GLU A 139 -6.70 18.82 6.82
N SER A 140 -7.04 18.16 5.71
CA SER A 140 -7.19 18.81 4.40
C SER A 140 -8.30 19.86 4.37
N ILE A 141 -9.39 19.65 5.10
CA ILE A 141 -10.49 20.63 5.21
C ILE A 141 -10.05 21.82 6.07
N SER A 142 -9.35 21.57 7.19
CA SER A 142 -8.83 22.60 8.08
C SER A 142 -7.84 23.52 7.37
N GLN A 143 -6.90 22.95 6.60
CA GLN A 143 -5.89 23.72 5.84
C GLN A 143 -6.46 24.51 4.66
N SER A 144 -7.70 24.20 4.23
CA SER A 144 -8.37 24.91 3.13
C SER A 144 -9.26 26.06 3.63
N ARG A 145 -9.33 26.27 4.95
CA ARG A 145 -10.03 27.39 5.60
C ARG A 145 -9.03 28.45 6.03
#